data_AF-A0A352IDK9-F1
#
_entry.id   AF-A0A352IDK9-F1
#
_cell.length_a   1.000
_cell.length_b   1.000
_cell.length_c   1.000
_cell.angle_alpha   90.00
_cell.angle_beta   90.00
_cell.angle_gamma   90.00
#
_symmetry.space_group_name_H-M   'P 1'
#
loop_
_entity.id
_entity.type
_entity.pdbx_description
1 polymer ?
#
loop_
_entity_poly.entity_id
_entity_poly.type
_entity_poly.pdbx_seq_one_letter_code
_entity_poly.pdbx_strand_id
1 'polypeptide(L)'
;WWILTMQMLVGAALAAVALTLPTPLWLQATLALFMLAAFGSATHDISADGFYILGLSNVQQEFYVGVRNTFYRVGMVLGQGGLVALAGLLQHSGLHVSAAWSVTFLAVAALMLLLCLWHSRMLPVVEQPAPTVSRRHILNDFMQTFVVFFRKPNIVTALAFILLFRLPEGLLTKIVPLFLKRSIAEGGLAMDDVTYGVVYGTIGVIGLLLGGLLGGWLVSRYGLKRCLWPLVLCITLPDLVYVYLSYTQCGATWVVAPCVFFEQLGYGLGFTAYTLYLVAFAHGERSTSVFSLCTAFQYLGGVMLPGMVSGWISDSVGYVQFFWIVMAFCLVTFGVTALVHLPEEKR
;
A
#
# COMPACT_ATOMS: atom_id res chain seq x y z
N TRP A 1 23.63 10.42 -3.41
CA TRP A 1 24.19 9.34 -2.57
C TRP A 1 23.12 8.38 -2.03
N TRP A 2 22.13 8.86 -1.25
CA TRP A 2 21.12 8.00 -0.60
C TRP A 2 20.39 7.02 -1.52
N ILE A 3 20.03 7.45 -2.73
CA ILE A 3 19.35 6.62 -3.73
C ILE A 3 20.16 5.34 -4.05
N LEU A 4 21.46 5.49 -4.31
CA LEU A 4 22.32 4.36 -4.70
C LEU A 4 22.56 3.43 -3.51
N THR A 5 22.85 3.99 -2.34
CA THR A 5 23.10 3.21 -1.12
C THR A 5 21.87 2.40 -0.71
N MET A 6 20.67 2.98 -0.81
CA MET A 6 19.43 2.27 -0.48
C MET A 6 19.03 1.24 -1.53
N GLN A 7 19.26 1.49 -2.83
CA GLN A 7 19.07 0.47 -3.87
C GLN A 7 19.98 -0.74 -3.64
N MET A 8 21.25 -0.51 -3.30
CA MET A 8 22.18 -1.58 -2.97
C MET A 8 21.78 -2.32 -1.69
N LEU A 9 21.32 -1.61 -0.66
CA LEU A 9 20.81 -2.22 0.57
C LEU A 9 19.60 -3.11 0.30
N VAL A 10 18.60 -2.62 -0.46
CA VAL A 10 17.41 -3.40 -0.82
C VAL A 10 17.78 -4.61 -1.68
N GLY A 11 18.64 -4.44 -2.69
CA GLY A 11 19.12 -5.54 -3.52
C GLY A 11 19.87 -6.59 -2.71
N ALA A 12 20.77 -6.18 -1.81
CA ALA A 12 21.50 -7.09 -0.93
C ALA A 12 20.57 -7.82 0.06
N ALA A 13 19.59 -7.12 0.64
CA ALA A 13 18.60 -7.72 1.52
C ALA A 13 17.75 -8.77 0.79
N LEU A 14 17.30 -8.50 -0.45
CA LEU A 14 16.55 -9.46 -1.26
C LEU A 14 17.41 -10.67 -1.69
N ALA A 15 18.68 -10.45 -2.03
CA ALA A 15 19.62 -11.55 -2.28
C ALA A 15 19.83 -12.42 -1.04
N ALA A 16 19.97 -11.81 0.14
CA ALA A 16 20.07 -12.53 1.40
C ALA A 16 18.78 -13.31 1.73
N VAL A 17 17.60 -12.78 1.39
CA VAL A 17 16.33 -13.52 1.50
C VAL A 17 16.39 -14.78 0.65
N ALA A 18 16.83 -14.68 -0.60
CA ALA A 18 16.97 -15.84 -1.49
C ALA A 18 17.88 -16.94 -0.90
N LEU A 19 18.98 -16.56 -0.24
CA LEU A 19 19.94 -17.49 0.36
C LEU A 19 19.46 -18.08 1.69
N THR A 20 18.57 -17.40 2.41
CA THR A 20 18.09 -17.81 3.73
C THR A 20 16.84 -18.70 3.68
N LEU A 21 16.07 -18.63 2.59
CA LEU A 21 14.89 -19.49 2.37
C LEU A 21 15.13 -21.01 2.52
N PRO A 22 16.25 -21.61 2.04
CA PRO A 22 16.51 -23.04 2.24
C PRO A 22 17.07 -23.39 3.63
N THR A 23 17.27 -22.41 4.53
CA THR A 23 17.91 -22.64 5.84
C THR A 23 16.87 -22.96 6.93
N PRO A 24 17.26 -23.62 8.05
CA PRO A 24 16.33 -23.89 9.15
C PRO A 24 15.80 -22.63 9.84
N LEU A 25 16.52 -21.50 9.75
CA LEU A 25 16.12 -20.20 10.31
C LEU A 25 15.41 -19.31 9.28
N TRP A 26 14.86 -19.88 8.20
CA TRP A 26 14.27 -19.13 7.09
C TRP A 26 13.28 -18.06 7.56
N LEU A 27 12.40 -18.37 8.53
CA LEU A 27 11.37 -17.43 8.97
C LEU A 27 11.98 -16.21 9.69
N GLN A 28 12.82 -16.43 10.71
CA GLN A 28 13.42 -15.35 11.48
C GLN A 28 14.36 -14.49 10.62
N ALA A 29 15.15 -15.15 9.77
CA ALA A 29 16.09 -14.48 8.88
C ALA A 29 15.37 -13.64 7.82
N THR A 30 14.36 -14.20 7.14
CA THR A 30 13.60 -13.46 6.11
C THR A 30 12.83 -12.29 6.70
N LEU A 31 12.25 -12.42 7.90
CA LEU A 31 11.59 -11.30 8.58
C LEU A 31 12.57 -10.16 8.89
N ALA A 32 13.74 -10.47 9.45
CA ALA A 32 14.77 -9.47 9.73
C ALA A 32 15.26 -8.76 8.45
N LEU A 33 15.46 -9.53 7.37
CA LEU A 33 15.89 -9.00 6.08
C LEU A 33 14.80 -8.17 5.39
N PHE A 34 13.52 -8.56 5.48
CA PHE A 34 12.41 -7.76 4.98
C PHE A 34 12.24 -6.46 5.76
N MET A 35 12.53 -6.42 7.07
CA MET A 35 12.56 -5.17 7.84
C MET A 35 13.67 -4.24 7.33
N LEU A 36 14.87 -4.77 7.05
CA LEU A 36 15.97 -4.00 6.46
C LEU A 36 15.61 -3.47 5.06
N ALA A 37 15.01 -4.32 4.22
CA ALA A 37 14.52 -3.92 2.89
C ALA A 37 13.42 -2.86 2.99
N ALA A 38 12.48 -2.96 3.93
CA ALA A 38 11.42 -1.97 4.14
C ALA A 38 11.99 -0.61 4.57
N PHE A 39 12.97 -0.60 5.49
CA PHE A 39 13.67 0.61 5.90
C PHE A 39 14.45 1.25 4.73
N GLY A 40 15.15 0.42 3.95
CA GLY A 40 15.85 0.85 2.74
C GLY A 40 14.91 1.44 1.70
N SER A 41 13.78 0.76 1.45
CA SER A 41 12.75 1.20 0.50
C SER A 41 12.13 2.53 0.91
N ALA A 42 11.75 2.72 2.18
CA ALA A 42 11.17 3.98 2.64
C ALA A 42 12.16 5.16 2.50
N THR A 43 13.44 4.93 2.81
CA THR A 43 14.50 5.94 2.66
C THR A 43 14.79 6.22 1.18
N HIS A 44 14.73 5.19 0.34
CA HIS A 44 14.89 5.30 -1.11
C HIS A 44 13.79 6.16 -1.72
N ASP A 45 12.52 5.88 -1.40
CA ASP A 45 11.36 6.61 -1.92
C ASP A 45 11.46 8.10 -1.62
N ILE A 46 11.72 8.47 -0.37
CA ILE A 46 11.88 9.88 0.05
C ILE A 46 13.06 10.54 -0.69
N SER A 47 14.17 9.82 -0.86
CA SER A 47 15.36 10.33 -1.55
C SER A 47 15.10 10.53 -3.04
N ALA A 48 14.37 9.63 -3.68
CA ALA A 48 14.00 9.70 -5.09
C ALA A 48 13.01 10.85 -5.35
N ASP A 49 12.02 11.04 -4.47
CA ASP A 49 11.11 12.18 -4.51
C ASP A 49 11.85 13.52 -4.33
N GLY A 50 12.78 13.59 -3.37
CA GLY A 50 13.62 14.77 -3.17
C GLY A 50 14.49 15.08 -4.38
N PHE A 51 15.10 14.05 -4.98
CA PHE A 51 15.89 14.20 -6.21
C PHE A 51 15.06 14.73 -7.38
N TYR A 52 13.83 14.24 -7.55
CA TYR A 52 12.91 14.72 -8.58
C TYR A 52 12.57 16.21 -8.42
N ILE A 53 12.35 16.68 -7.19
CA ILE A 53 12.06 18.09 -6.90
C ILE A 53 13.29 18.98 -7.14
N LEU A 54 14.48 18.51 -6.75
CA LEU A 54 15.73 19.28 -6.88
C LEU A 54 16.27 19.31 -8.31
N GLY A 55 16.07 18.24 -9.08
CA GLY A 55 16.69 18.04 -10.39
C GLY A 55 15.91 18.60 -11.58
N LEU A 56 14.63 18.96 -11.41
CA LEU A 56 13.75 19.37 -12.50
C LEU A 56 13.12 20.74 -12.23
N SER A 57 12.92 21.51 -13.30
CA SER A 57 12.14 22.75 -13.27
C SER A 57 10.64 22.47 -13.08
N ASN A 58 9.87 23.46 -12.59
CA ASN A 58 8.42 23.30 -12.33
C ASN A 58 7.65 22.77 -13.55
N VAL A 59 7.93 23.29 -14.75
CA VAL A 59 7.29 22.83 -16.00
C VAL A 59 7.62 21.37 -16.31
N GLN A 60 8.87 20.95 -16.06
CA GLN A 60 9.27 19.56 -16.24
C GLN A 60 8.65 18.66 -15.17
N GLN A 61 8.52 19.14 -13.92
CA GLN A 61 7.85 18.40 -12.86
C GLN A 61 6.39 18.09 -13.28
N GLU A 62 5.65 19.08 -13.75
CA GLU A 62 4.28 18.89 -14.25
C GLU A 62 4.17 17.85 -15.36
N PHE A 63 5.14 17.79 -16.29
CA PHE A 63 5.17 16.76 -17.33
C PHE A 63 5.52 15.36 -16.78
N TYR A 64 6.59 15.27 -15.98
CA TYR A 64 7.12 13.99 -15.50
C TYR A 64 6.32 13.37 -14.35
N VAL A 65 5.42 14.13 -13.69
CA VAL A 65 4.56 13.57 -12.64
C VAL A 65 3.69 12.43 -13.17
N GLY A 66 3.20 12.56 -14.41
CA GLY A 66 2.41 11.52 -15.07
C GLY A 66 3.23 10.27 -15.39
N VAL A 67 4.47 10.45 -15.86
CA VAL A 67 5.42 9.35 -16.14
C VAL A 67 5.76 8.61 -14.85
N ARG A 68 6.12 9.34 -13.78
CA ARG A 68 6.45 8.77 -12.46
C ARG A 68 5.30 7.92 -11.92
N ASN A 69 4.08 8.47 -11.94
CA ASN A 69 2.90 7.76 -11.49
C ASN A 69 2.63 6.50 -12.33
N THR A 70 2.91 6.55 -13.63
CA THR A 70 2.75 5.38 -14.51
C THR A 70 3.74 4.27 -14.16
N PHE A 71 5.01 4.60 -13.97
CA PHE A 71 6.02 3.60 -13.57
C PHE A 71 5.79 3.03 -12.17
N TYR A 72 5.30 3.84 -11.23
CA TYR A 72 4.86 3.36 -9.92
C TYR A 72 3.79 2.26 -10.06
N ARG A 73 2.81 2.47 -10.94
CA ARG A 73 1.74 1.49 -11.23
C ARG A 73 2.27 0.22 -11.87
N VAL A 74 3.18 0.34 -12.83
CA VAL A 74 3.87 -0.82 -13.42
C VAL A 74 4.62 -1.61 -12.34
N GLY A 75 5.31 -0.91 -11.44
CA GLY A 75 5.98 -1.52 -10.29
C GLY A 75 5.03 -2.29 -9.38
N MET A 76 3.83 -1.75 -9.10
CA MET A 76 2.80 -2.45 -8.32
C MET A 76 2.34 -3.75 -8.98
N VAL A 77 2.05 -3.72 -10.29
CA VAL A 77 1.61 -4.92 -11.04
C VAL A 77 2.73 -5.97 -11.09
N LEU A 78 3.97 -5.56 -11.35
CA LEU A 78 5.11 -6.46 -11.35
C LEU A 78 5.37 -7.05 -9.97
N GLY A 79 5.31 -6.24 -8.90
CA GLY A 79 5.59 -6.66 -7.53
C GLY A 79 4.51 -7.58 -6.94
N GLN A 80 3.23 -7.22 -7.09
CA GLN A 80 2.12 -7.98 -6.52
C GLN A 80 1.70 -9.17 -7.39
N GLY A 81 1.79 -9.04 -8.72
CA GLY A 81 1.38 -10.07 -9.67
C GLY A 81 2.55 -10.78 -10.33
N GLY A 82 3.41 -10.03 -11.01
CA GLY A 82 4.50 -10.57 -11.82
C GLY A 82 5.47 -11.48 -11.05
N LEU A 83 5.91 -11.07 -9.86
CA LEU A 83 6.83 -11.87 -9.04
C LEU A 83 6.19 -13.15 -8.51
N VAL A 84 4.92 -13.09 -8.11
CA VAL A 84 4.19 -14.25 -7.61
C VAL A 84 3.91 -15.24 -8.74
N ALA A 85 3.51 -14.74 -9.91
CA ALA A 85 3.34 -15.55 -11.10
C ALA A 85 4.65 -16.21 -11.54
N LEU A 86 5.78 -15.49 -11.50
CA LEU A 86 7.11 -16.07 -11.77
C LEU A 86 7.44 -17.21 -10.80
N ALA A 87 7.23 -17.00 -9.49
CA ALA A 87 7.43 -18.04 -8.49
C ALA A 87 6.51 -19.25 -8.74
N GLY A 88 5.25 -19.03 -9.13
CA GLY A 88 4.31 -20.09 -9.48
C GLY A 88 4.73 -20.89 -10.72
N LEU A 89 5.17 -20.21 -11.79
CA LEU A 89 5.65 -20.86 -13.02
C LEU A 89 6.89 -21.75 -12.76
N LEU A 90 7.79 -21.27 -11.91
CA LEU A 90 8.96 -22.06 -11.48
C LEU A 90 8.53 -23.31 -10.68
N GLN A 91 7.55 -23.19 -9.80
CA GLN A 91 6.99 -24.35 -9.07
C GLN A 91 6.36 -25.37 -10.03
N HIS A 92 5.59 -24.93 -11.03
CA HIS A 92 5.04 -25.81 -12.06
C HIS A 92 6.11 -26.51 -12.91
N SER A 93 7.29 -25.92 -13.04
CA SER A 93 8.44 -26.52 -13.73
C SER A 93 9.11 -27.63 -12.92
N GLY A 94 8.62 -27.95 -11.71
CA GLY A 94 9.14 -29.00 -10.83
C GLY A 94 10.11 -28.52 -9.76
N LEU A 95 10.35 -27.21 -9.63
CA LEU A 95 11.18 -26.67 -8.55
C LEU A 95 10.43 -26.73 -7.22
N HIS A 96 11.17 -27.10 -6.17
CA HIS A 96 10.65 -27.00 -4.80
C HIS A 96 10.29 -25.54 -4.47
N VAL A 97 9.26 -25.34 -3.65
CA VAL A 97 8.71 -24.01 -3.30
C VAL A 97 9.79 -23.05 -2.82
N SER A 98 10.66 -23.50 -1.92
CA SER A 98 11.77 -22.66 -1.41
C SER A 98 12.73 -22.24 -2.51
N ALA A 99 13.09 -23.15 -3.42
CA ALA A 99 14.00 -22.87 -4.53
C ALA A 99 13.38 -21.92 -5.55
N ALA A 100 12.08 -22.10 -5.87
CA ALA A 100 11.35 -21.21 -6.76
C ALA A 100 11.34 -19.76 -6.23
N TRP A 101 11.03 -19.56 -4.95
CA TRP A 101 11.08 -18.24 -4.32
C TRP A 101 12.49 -17.68 -4.22
N SER A 102 13.50 -18.51 -3.93
CA SER A 102 14.91 -18.09 -3.96
C SER A 102 15.31 -17.54 -5.33
N VAL A 103 14.97 -18.22 -6.41
CA VAL A 103 15.26 -17.77 -7.78
C VAL A 103 14.53 -16.46 -8.08
N THR A 104 13.26 -16.34 -7.70
CA THR A 104 12.48 -15.10 -7.87
C THR A 104 13.13 -13.93 -7.14
N PHE A 105 13.50 -14.08 -5.86
CA PHE A 105 14.16 -13.01 -5.10
C PHE A 105 15.55 -12.67 -5.64
N LEU A 106 16.30 -13.66 -6.13
CA LEU A 106 17.59 -13.44 -6.78
C LEU A 106 17.43 -12.65 -8.08
N ALA A 107 16.39 -12.93 -8.87
CA ALA A 107 16.08 -12.17 -10.09
C ALA A 107 15.76 -10.70 -9.78
N VAL A 108 14.99 -10.43 -8.72
CA VAL A 108 14.71 -9.05 -8.27
C VAL A 108 15.96 -8.38 -7.72
N ALA A 109 16.77 -9.09 -6.95
CA ALA A 109 18.04 -8.56 -6.45
C ALA A 109 18.99 -8.19 -7.60
N ALA A 110 19.08 -9.04 -8.63
CA ALA A 110 19.84 -8.76 -9.84
C ALA A 110 19.30 -7.53 -10.58
N LEU A 111 17.99 -7.39 -10.72
CA LEU A 111 17.36 -6.20 -11.29
C LEU A 111 17.70 -4.94 -10.50
N MET A 112 17.60 -4.98 -9.16
CA MET A 112 17.97 -3.85 -8.30
C MET A 112 19.45 -3.47 -8.44
N LEU A 113 20.33 -4.46 -8.56
CA LEU A 113 21.76 -4.24 -8.78
C LEU A 113 22.03 -3.64 -10.16
N LEU A 114 21.39 -4.13 -11.22
CA LEU A 114 21.49 -3.56 -12.56
C LEU A 114 20.99 -2.11 -12.60
N LEU A 115 19.87 -1.81 -11.94
CA LEU A 115 19.37 -0.45 -11.79
C LEU A 115 20.33 0.43 -10.99
N CYS A 116 20.93 -0.09 -9.91
CA CYS A 116 21.95 0.64 -9.15
C CYS A 116 23.19 0.96 -10.00
N LEU A 117 23.65 0.02 -10.83
CA LEU A 117 24.78 0.21 -11.75
C LEU A 117 24.46 1.18 -12.89
N TRP A 118 23.21 1.20 -13.34
CA TRP A 118 22.72 2.16 -14.31
C TRP A 118 22.65 3.57 -13.70
N HIS A 119 21.98 3.69 -12.56
CA HIS A 119 21.80 4.95 -11.84
C HIS A 119 23.13 5.55 -11.37
N SER A 120 24.12 4.73 -11.01
CA SER A 120 25.43 5.24 -10.61
C SER A 120 26.17 5.95 -11.75
N ARG A 121 25.84 5.63 -13.01
CA ARG A 121 26.41 6.29 -14.20
C ARG A 121 25.52 7.41 -14.75
N MET A 122 24.20 7.27 -14.64
CA MET A 122 23.24 8.14 -15.32
C MET A 122 22.63 9.22 -14.44
N LEU A 123 22.66 9.09 -13.10
CA LEU A 123 22.10 10.11 -12.22
C LEU A 123 22.96 11.39 -12.27
N PRO A 124 22.39 12.54 -12.66
CA PRO A 124 23.09 13.82 -12.53
C PRO A 124 23.29 14.17 -11.05
N VAL A 125 24.38 14.88 -10.77
CA VAL A 125 24.64 15.41 -9.42
C VAL A 125 23.82 16.69 -9.25
N VAL A 126 22.76 16.60 -8.45
CA VAL A 126 21.85 17.73 -8.13
C VAL A 126 21.98 18.17 -6.66
N GLU A 127 22.82 17.50 -5.88
CA GLU A 127 23.01 17.77 -4.46
C GLU A 127 23.71 19.11 -4.27
N GLN A 128 23.07 20.03 -3.52
CA GLN A 128 23.71 21.25 -3.06
C GLN A 128 24.28 21.05 -1.65
N PRO A 129 25.36 21.76 -1.28
CA PRO A 129 25.88 21.73 0.08
C PRO A 129 24.77 22.14 1.06
N ALA A 130 24.36 21.22 1.94
CA ALA A 130 23.37 21.53 2.94
C ALA A 130 23.93 22.58 3.92
N PRO A 131 23.17 23.63 4.27
CA PRO A 131 23.58 24.56 5.33
C PRO A 131 23.78 23.78 6.64
N THR A 132 24.75 24.20 7.45
CA THR A 132 25.05 23.57 8.74
C THR A 132 23.95 23.89 9.74
N VAL A 133 22.89 23.08 9.74
CA VAL A 133 21.77 23.22 10.67
C VAL A 133 22.09 22.51 11.98
N SER A 134 21.88 23.18 13.12
CA SER A 134 22.07 22.56 14.44
C SER A 134 21.06 21.42 14.66
N ARG A 135 21.51 20.29 15.23
CA ARG A 135 20.63 19.15 15.61
C ARG A 135 19.43 19.60 16.45
N ARG A 136 19.62 20.61 17.31
CA ARG A 136 18.56 21.16 18.17
C ARG A 136 17.48 21.88 17.36
N HIS A 137 17.86 22.54 16.26
CA HIS A 137 16.93 23.21 15.37
C HIS A 137 16.07 22.19 14.61
N ILE A 138 16.69 21.13 14.08
CA ILE A 138 15.99 20.03 13.39
C ILE A 138 14.98 19.37 14.34
N LEU A 139 15.38 19.05 15.57
CA LEU A 139 14.48 18.43 16.54
C LEU A 139 13.32 19.36 16.92
N ASN A 140 13.60 20.65 17.08
CA ASN A 140 12.57 21.64 17.40
C ASN A 140 11.56 21.78 16.25
N ASP A 141 12.03 21.84 15.00
CA ASP A 141 11.16 21.87 13.81
C ASP A 141 10.29 20.62 13.68
N PHE A 142 10.87 19.45 13.96
CA PHE A 142 10.13 18.21 13.99
C PHE A 142 9.04 18.23 15.07
N MET A 143 9.37 18.61 16.31
CA MET A 143 8.42 18.73 17.42
C MET A 143 7.32 19.77 17.15
N GLN A 144 7.67 20.90 16.54
CA GLN A 144 6.70 21.94 16.19
C GLN A 144 5.66 21.43 15.19
N THR A 145 6.03 20.50 14.31
CA THR A 145 5.09 19.85 13.39
C THR A 145 3.99 19.08 14.15
N PHE A 146 4.35 18.34 15.21
CA PHE A 146 3.36 17.67 16.06
C PHE A 146 2.44 18.67 16.77
N VAL A 147 3.00 19.78 17.26
CA VAL A 147 2.20 20.83 17.90
C VAL A 147 1.20 21.43 16.92
N VAL A 148 1.62 21.72 15.68
CA VAL A 148 0.73 22.23 14.63
C VAL A 148 -0.35 21.20 14.28
N PHE A 149 0.01 19.92 14.16
CA PHE A 149 -0.93 18.83 13.89
C PHE A 149 -2.01 18.74 14.96
N PHE A 150 -1.64 18.67 16.25
CA PHE A 150 -2.59 18.48 17.34
C PHE A 150 -3.40 19.74 17.71
N ARG A 151 -2.96 20.93 17.28
CA ARG A 151 -3.71 22.19 17.47
C ARG A 151 -4.75 22.46 16.38
N LYS A 152 -4.83 21.62 15.33
CA LYS A 152 -5.84 21.81 14.28
C LYS A 152 -7.26 21.68 14.82
N PRO A 153 -8.22 22.45 14.27
CA PRO A 153 -9.62 22.36 14.69
C PRO A 153 -10.16 20.95 14.42
N ASN A 154 -11.05 20.46 15.29
CA ASN A 154 -11.69 19.15 15.17
C ASN A 154 -10.70 17.97 15.09
N ILE A 155 -9.52 18.09 15.73
CA ILE A 155 -8.47 17.07 15.71
C ILE A 155 -8.97 15.69 16.16
N VAL A 156 -9.87 15.62 17.14
CA VAL A 156 -10.38 14.33 17.65
C VAL A 156 -11.16 13.58 16.57
N THR A 157 -12.11 14.25 15.92
CA THR A 157 -12.90 13.64 14.83
C THR A 157 -12.03 13.37 13.60
N ALA A 158 -11.06 14.25 13.31
CA ALA A 158 -10.12 14.05 12.22
C ALA A 158 -9.21 12.85 12.47
N LEU A 159 -8.68 12.70 13.68
CA LEU A 159 -7.82 11.58 14.07
C LEU A 159 -8.61 10.27 14.09
N ALA A 160 -9.85 10.27 14.58
CA ALA A 160 -10.73 9.11 14.50
C ALA A 160 -10.97 8.68 13.05
N PHE A 161 -11.25 9.63 12.15
CA PHE A 161 -11.35 9.35 10.72
C PHE A 161 -10.04 8.81 10.15
N ILE A 162 -8.90 9.44 10.48
CA ILE A 162 -7.57 9.03 9.99
C ILE A 162 -7.23 7.60 10.41
N LEU A 163 -7.52 7.25 11.66
CA LEU A 163 -7.15 5.95 12.23
C LEU A 163 -8.14 4.85 11.86
N LEU A 164 -9.44 5.14 11.74
CA LEU A 164 -10.49 4.12 11.70
C LEU A 164 -11.19 3.98 10.35
N PHE A 165 -11.08 4.98 9.44
CA PHE A 165 -11.80 4.92 8.17
C PHE A 165 -11.45 3.68 7.34
N ARG A 166 -10.17 3.27 7.37
CA ARG A 166 -9.65 2.11 6.64
C ARG A 166 -9.55 0.85 7.50
N LEU A 167 -10.14 0.83 8.68
CA LEU A 167 -10.04 -0.31 9.59
C LEU A 167 -10.51 -1.63 8.95
N PRO A 168 -11.65 -1.71 8.22
CA PRO A 168 -12.07 -2.93 7.55
C PRO A 168 -11.03 -3.42 6.54
N GLU A 169 -10.51 -2.50 5.74
CA GLU A 169 -9.45 -2.78 4.77
C GLU A 169 -8.19 -3.32 5.46
N GLY A 170 -7.77 -2.73 6.57
CA GLY A 170 -6.63 -3.23 7.34
C GLY A 170 -6.78 -4.67 7.80
N LEU A 171 -7.99 -5.10 8.13
CA LEU A 171 -8.30 -6.50 8.45
C LEU A 171 -8.22 -7.39 7.20
N LEU A 172 -8.74 -6.91 6.06
CA LEU A 172 -8.78 -7.65 4.79
C LEU A 172 -7.42 -7.83 4.13
N THR A 173 -6.57 -6.78 4.10
CA THR A 173 -5.34 -6.73 3.29
C THR A 173 -4.41 -7.94 3.50
N LYS A 174 -4.41 -8.54 4.71
CA LYS A 174 -3.60 -9.74 5.03
C LYS A 174 -4.37 -11.05 4.87
N ILE A 175 -5.67 -11.04 5.12
CA ILE A 175 -6.49 -12.25 5.14
C ILE A 175 -6.95 -12.66 3.75
N VAL A 176 -7.28 -11.70 2.88
CA VAL A 176 -7.71 -12.01 1.50
C VAL A 176 -6.66 -12.83 0.74
N PRO A 177 -5.37 -12.45 0.71
CA PRO A 177 -4.33 -13.29 0.10
C PRO A 177 -4.27 -14.72 0.65
N LEU A 178 -4.43 -14.87 1.97
CA LEU A 178 -4.41 -16.17 2.64
C LEU A 178 -5.65 -16.99 2.28
N PHE A 179 -6.84 -16.38 2.30
CA PHE A 179 -8.12 -16.98 1.95
C PHE A 179 -8.12 -17.51 0.51
N LEU A 180 -7.62 -16.71 -0.44
CA LEU A 180 -7.55 -17.12 -1.84
C LEU A 180 -6.65 -18.35 -2.03
N LYS A 181 -5.54 -18.43 -1.30
CA LYS A 181 -4.53 -19.49 -1.46
C LYS A 181 -4.72 -20.73 -0.58
N ARG A 182 -5.35 -20.61 0.60
CA ARG A 182 -5.58 -21.74 1.52
C ARG A 182 -6.46 -22.79 0.88
N SER A 183 -6.33 -24.03 1.35
CA SER A 183 -7.09 -25.17 0.82
C SER A 183 -8.59 -25.02 1.07
N ILE A 184 -9.42 -25.70 0.27
CA ILE A 184 -10.88 -25.73 0.46
C ILE A 184 -11.23 -26.32 1.83
N ALA A 185 -10.47 -27.31 2.30
CA ALA A 185 -10.64 -27.93 3.62
C ALA A 185 -10.44 -26.95 4.79
N GLU A 186 -9.59 -25.94 4.61
CA GLU A 186 -9.36 -24.87 5.59
C GLU A 186 -10.31 -23.68 5.38
N GLY A 187 -11.29 -23.79 4.47
CA GLY A 187 -12.23 -22.72 4.17
C GLY A 187 -11.76 -21.73 3.10
N GLY A 188 -10.64 -21.98 2.41
CA GLY A 188 -10.10 -21.14 1.34
C GLY A 188 -10.59 -21.53 -0.07
N LEU A 189 -9.96 -20.96 -1.10
CA LEU A 189 -10.31 -21.21 -2.53
C LEU A 189 -9.29 -22.09 -3.29
N ALA A 190 -8.21 -22.51 -2.64
CA ALA A 190 -7.14 -23.35 -3.21
C ALA A 190 -6.55 -22.80 -4.53
N MET A 191 -6.41 -21.48 -4.63
CA MET A 191 -5.85 -20.82 -5.82
C MET A 191 -4.34 -21.02 -5.89
N ASP A 192 -3.85 -21.45 -7.06
CA ASP A 192 -2.41 -21.57 -7.33
C ASP A 192 -1.74 -20.19 -7.47
N ASP A 193 -0.42 -20.16 -7.35
CA ASP A 193 0.37 -18.92 -7.37
C ASP A 193 0.27 -18.15 -8.70
N VAL A 194 0.12 -18.85 -9.84
CA VAL A 194 0.02 -18.21 -11.15
C VAL A 194 -1.34 -17.52 -11.27
N THR A 195 -2.41 -18.24 -10.98
CA THR A 195 -3.78 -17.69 -10.99
C THR A 195 -3.90 -16.55 -9.98
N TYR A 196 -3.34 -16.69 -8.79
CA TYR A 196 -3.32 -15.63 -7.78
C TYR A 196 -2.60 -14.37 -8.28
N GLY A 197 -1.41 -14.52 -8.89
CA GLY A 197 -0.64 -13.39 -9.44
C GLY A 197 -1.40 -12.64 -10.55
N VAL A 198 -2.18 -13.35 -11.37
CA VAL A 198 -3.02 -12.75 -12.40
C VAL A 198 -4.25 -12.08 -11.78
N VAL A 199 -5.00 -12.78 -10.93
CA VAL A 199 -6.27 -12.30 -10.38
C VAL A 199 -6.06 -11.15 -9.40
N TYR A 200 -5.25 -11.36 -8.37
CA TYR A 200 -5.07 -10.36 -7.32
C TYR A 200 -4.03 -9.33 -7.72
N GLY A 201 -2.87 -9.80 -8.21
CA GLY A 201 -1.72 -8.93 -8.49
C GLY A 201 -1.79 -8.16 -9.81
N THR A 202 -2.64 -8.57 -10.76
CA THR A 202 -2.81 -7.84 -12.04
C THR A 202 -4.21 -7.28 -12.18
N ILE A 203 -5.25 -8.11 -12.19
CA ILE A 203 -6.65 -7.68 -12.36
C ILE A 203 -7.08 -6.79 -11.19
N GLY A 204 -6.79 -7.20 -9.95
CA GLY A 204 -7.04 -6.40 -8.76
C GLY A 204 -6.34 -5.05 -8.81
N VAL A 205 -5.04 -5.01 -9.11
CA VAL A 205 -4.29 -3.75 -9.25
C VAL A 205 -4.87 -2.87 -10.36
N ILE A 206 -5.27 -3.41 -11.51
CA ILE A 206 -5.95 -2.62 -12.55
C ILE A 206 -7.25 -2.01 -12.01
N GLY A 207 -8.06 -2.79 -11.27
CA GLY A 207 -9.26 -2.31 -10.57
C GLY A 207 -8.95 -1.13 -9.66
N LEU A 208 -7.98 -1.29 -8.75
CA LEU A 208 -7.50 -0.25 -7.84
C LEU A 208 -7.12 1.05 -8.56
N LEU A 209 -6.38 0.93 -9.67
CA LEU A 209 -5.90 2.09 -10.42
C LEU A 209 -7.01 2.80 -11.18
N LEU A 210 -7.95 2.05 -11.77
CA LEU A 210 -9.13 2.62 -12.40
C LEU A 210 -10.02 3.31 -11.36
N GLY A 211 -10.20 2.69 -10.19
CA GLY A 211 -10.99 3.23 -9.09
C GLY A 211 -10.40 4.54 -8.58
N GLY A 212 -9.08 4.58 -8.38
CA GLY A 212 -8.38 5.79 -7.97
C GLY A 212 -8.53 6.95 -8.96
N LEU A 213 -8.37 6.67 -10.26
CA LEU A 213 -8.54 7.67 -11.33
C LEU A 213 -9.99 8.17 -11.43
N LEU A 214 -10.96 7.27 -11.42
CA LEU A 214 -12.38 7.61 -11.44
C LEU A 214 -12.78 8.42 -10.20
N GLY A 215 -12.28 8.04 -9.03
CA GLY A 215 -12.52 8.76 -7.77
C GLY A 215 -11.97 10.18 -7.82
N GLY A 216 -10.75 10.36 -8.35
CA GLY A 216 -10.13 11.68 -8.51
C GLY A 216 -10.91 12.57 -9.48
N TRP A 217 -11.35 12.00 -10.60
CA TRP A 217 -12.19 12.70 -11.58
C TRP A 217 -13.58 13.07 -11.01
N LEU A 218 -14.22 12.18 -10.25
CA LEU A 218 -15.51 12.46 -9.62
C LEU A 218 -15.39 13.59 -8.60
N VAL A 219 -14.38 13.56 -7.74
CA VAL A 219 -14.18 14.59 -6.72
C VAL A 219 -13.80 15.93 -7.36
N SER A 220 -12.97 15.94 -8.40
CA SER A 220 -12.65 17.21 -9.09
C SER A 220 -13.88 17.84 -9.75
N ARG A 221 -14.81 17.03 -10.28
CA ARG A 221 -16.03 17.50 -10.93
C ARG A 221 -17.16 17.89 -9.97
N TYR A 222 -17.35 17.16 -8.87
CA TYR A 222 -18.51 17.34 -7.99
C TYR A 222 -18.20 17.83 -6.58
N GLY A 223 -16.92 17.90 -6.20
CA GLY A 223 -16.47 18.25 -4.85
C GLY A 223 -16.38 17.03 -3.93
N LEU A 224 -15.51 17.10 -2.92
CA LEU A 224 -15.30 16.06 -1.92
C LEU A 224 -16.54 15.91 -1.04
N LYS A 225 -17.17 17.02 -0.63
CA LYS A 225 -18.35 17.00 0.26
C LYS A 225 -19.53 16.21 -0.32
N ARG A 226 -19.76 16.32 -1.63
CA ARG A 226 -20.84 15.57 -2.31
C ARG A 226 -20.44 14.12 -2.60
N CYS A 227 -19.17 13.88 -2.91
CA CYS A 227 -18.67 12.56 -3.27
C CYS A 227 -18.35 11.67 -2.06
N LEU A 228 -18.21 12.22 -0.84
CA LEU A 228 -17.77 11.45 0.33
C LEU A 228 -18.63 10.20 0.57
N TRP A 229 -19.96 10.35 0.68
CA TRP A 229 -20.86 9.23 0.96
C TRP A 229 -20.89 8.17 -0.15
N PRO A 230 -21.03 8.51 -1.44
CA PRO A 230 -20.88 7.55 -2.52
C PRO A 230 -19.54 6.79 -2.46
N LEU A 231 -18.44 7.49 -2.19
CA LEU A 231 -17.11 6.87 -2.14
C LEU A 231 -16.91 5.99 -0.90
N VAL A 232 -17.58 6.29 0.23
CA VAL A 232 -17.64 5.41 1.41
C VAL A 232 -18.39 4.12 1.10
N LEU A 233 -19.49 4.19 0.37
CA LEU A 233 -20.20 2.99 -0.09
C LEU A 233 -19.33 2.17 -1.05
N CYS A 234 -18.59 2.83 -1.95
CA CYS A 234 -17.69 2.14 -2.86
C CYS A 234 -16.55 1.41 -2.15
N ILE A 235 -16.01 1.90 -1.02
CA ILE A 235 -14.94 1.19 -0.30
C ILE A 235 -15.44 0.11 0.65
N THR A 236 -16.72 0.10 1.02
CA THR A 236 -17.24 -0.84 2.05
C THR A 236 -18.16 -1.91 1.50
N LEU A 237 -19.02 -1.59 0.51
CA LEU A 237 -19.97 -2.56 -0.04
C LEU A 237 -19.29 -3.69 -0.83
N PRO A 238 -18.24 -3.42 -1.63
CA PRO A 238 -17.58 -4.48 -2.37
C PRO A 238 -16.92 -5.54 -1.50
N ASP A 239 -16.62 -5.27 -0.22
CA ASP A 239 -16.10 -6.27 0.72
C ASP A 239 -17.04 -7.49 0.89
N LEU A 240 -18.34 -7.32 0.60
CA LEU A 240 -19.32 -8.40 0.57
C LEU A 240 -18.97 -9.51 -0.42
N VAL A 241 -18.14 -9.24 -1.44
CA VAL A 241 -17.69 -10.29 -2.36
C VAL A 241 -16.94 -11.39 -1.61
N TYR A 242 -16.21 -11.07 -0.55
CA TYR A 242 -15.48 -12.08 0.23
C TYR A 242 -16.42 -12.89 1.13
N VAL A 243 -17.50 -12.27 1.65
CA VAL A 243 -18.58 -13.01 2.30
C VAL A 243 -19.17 -14.03 1.31
N TYR A 244 -19.54 -13.59 0.11
CA TYR A 244 -20.08 -14.45 -0.94
C TYR A 244 -19.12 -15.59 -1.33
N LEU A 245 -17.84 -15.28 -1.57
CA LEU A 245 -16.83 -16.27 -1.93
C LEU A 245 -16.56 -17.26 -0.80
N SER A 246 -16.62 -16.82 0.47
CA SER A 246 -16.42 -17.70 1.62
C SER A 246 -17.54 -18.72 1.80
N TYR A 247 -18.79 -18.36 1.46
CA TYR A 247 -19.93 -19.30 1.50
C TYR A 247 -19.96 -20.26 0.33
N THR A 248 -19.73 -19.74 -0.88
CA THR A 248 -19.82 -20.56 -2.10
C THR A 248 -18.58 -21.42 -2.30
N GLN A 249 -17.43 -21.00 -1.74
CA GLN A 249 -16.10 -21.57 -1.98
C GLN A 249 -15.83 -21.82 -3.47
N CYS A 250 -16.39 -20.96 -4.33
CA CYS A 250 -16.29 -21.11 -5.77
C CYS A 250 -14.87 -20.75 -6.21
N GLY A 251 -14.02 -21.77 -6.43
CA GLY A 251 -12.66 -21.60 -6.94
C GLY A 251 -12.59 -21.26 -8.43
N ALA A 252 -13.73 -21.06 -9.10
CA ALA A 252 -13.74 -20.76 -10.53
C ALA A 252 -13.21 -19.35 -10.79
N THR A 253 -12.08 -19.26 -11.50
CA THR A 253 -11.38 -17.99 -11.77
C THR A 253 -12.27 -16.93 -12.41
N TRP A 254 -13.22 -17.32 -13.24
CA TRP A 254 -14.17 -16.40 -13.89
C TRP A 254 -15.19 -15.78 -12.92
N VAL A 255 -15.38 -16.36 -11.73
CA VAL A 255 -16.18 -15.78 -10.63
C VAL A 255 -15.29 -14.93 -9.72
N VAL A 256 -14.12 -15.46 -9.33
CA VAL A 256 -13.22 -14.80 -8.38
C VAL A 256 -12.61 -13.53 -8.98
N ALA A 257 -12.22 -13.54 -10.26
CA ALA A 257 -11.55 -12.40 -10.88
C ALA A 257 -12.42 -11.13 -10.95
N PRO A 258 -13.69 -11.17 -11.40
CA PRO A 258 -14.58 -10.03 -11.29
C PRO A 258 -14.82 -9.57 -9.85
N CYS A 259 -14.95 -10.49 -8.89
CA CYS A 259 -15.12 -10.15 -7.48
C CYS A 259 -13.95 -9.29 -6.96
N VAL A 260 -12.72 -9.77 -7.17
CA VAL A 260 -11.50 -9.05 -6.78
C VAL A 260 -11.37 -7.73 -7.55
N PHE A 261 -11.73 -7.69 -8.83
CA PHE A 261 -11.70 -6.46 -9.61
C PHE A 261 -12.63 -5.38 -9.02
N PHE A 262 -13.88 -5.72 -8.72
CA PHE A 262 -14.86 -4.78 -8.19
C PHE A 262 -14.53 -4.33 -6.77
N GLU A 263 -13.98 -5.22 -5.95
CA GLU A 263 -13.50 -4.86 -4.62
C GLU A 263 -12.34 -3.87 -4.70
N GLN A 264 -11.29 -4.16 -5.47
CA GLN A 264 -10.16 -3.25 -5.62
C GLN A 264 -10.57 -1.93 -6.29
N LEU A 265 -11.50 -1.96 -7.25
CA LEU A 265 -12.09 -0.75 -7.85
C LEU A 265 -12.77 0.13 -6.79
N GLY A 266 -13.58 -0.49 -5.94
CA GLY A 266 -14.23 0.16 -4.81
C GLY A 266 -13.26 0.76 -3.80
N TYR A 267 -12.24 -0.02 -3.44
CA TYR A 267 -11.15 0.40 -2.58
C TYR A 267 -10.41 1.62 -3.16
N GLY A 268 -10.07 1.60 -4.46
CA GLY A 268 -9.45 2.73 -5.15
C GLY A 268 -10.30 4.00 -5.13
N LEU A 269 -11.61 3.88 -5.34
CA LEU A 269 -12.56 5.00 -5.28
C LEU A 269 -12.55 5.67 -3.90
N GLY A 270 -12.75 4.89 -2.83
CA GLY A 270 -12.77 5.44 -1.48
C GLY A 270 -11.41 5.90 -0.97
N PHE A 271 -10.32 5.24 -1.39
CA PHE A 271 -8.97 5.67 -1.05
C PHE A 271 -8.65 7.07 -1.60
N THR A 272 -9.16 7.42 -2.77
CA THR A 272 -9.03 8.78 -3.31
C THR A 272 -9.75 9.82 -2.44
N ALA A 273 -11.00 9.55 -2.04
CA ALA A 273 -11.75 10.45 -1.14
C ALA A 273 -10.98 10.70 0.16
N TYR A 274 -10.48 9.63 0.74
CA TYR A 274 -9.73 9.64 1.96
C TYR A 274 -8.41 10.43 1.82
N THR A 275 -7.67 10.22 0.74
CA THR A 275 -6.41 10.94 0.47
C THR A 275 -6.67 12.44 0.29
N LEU A 276 -7.73 12.82 -0.43
CA LEU A 276 -8.10 14.22 -0.61
C LEU A 276 -8.53 14.89 0.70
N TYR A 277 -9.21 14.15 1.58
CA TYR A 277 -9.46 14.62 2.94
C TYR A 277 -8.16 14.89 3.71
N LEU A 278 -7.16 13.99 3.64
CA LEU A 278 -5.87 14.21 4.29
C LEU A 278 -5.15 15.46 3.77
N VAL A 279 -5.16 15.66 2.45
CA VAL A 279 -4.58 16.86 1.82
C VAL A 279 -5.30 18.12 2.31
N ALA A 280 -6.63 18.11 2.36
CA ALA A 280 -7.42 19.23 2.85
C ALA A 280 -7.17 19.51 4.34
N PHE A 281 -7.11 18.47 5.17
CA PHE A 281 -6.80 18.60 6.60
C PHE A 281 -5.38 19.14 6.83
N ALA A 282 -4.41 18.70 6.03
CA ALA A 282 -3.02 19.11 6.15
C ALA A 282 -2.77 20.56 5.69
N HIS A 283 -3.69 21.17 4.94
CA HIS A 283 -3.53 22.54 4.44
C HIS A 283 -3.25 23.56 5.57
N GLY A 284 -2.36 24.52 5.32
CA GLY A 284 -1.92 25.53 6.28
C GLY A 284 -0.42 25.46 6.59
N GLU A 285 -0.05 25.84 7.81
CA GLU A 285 1.35 25.86 8.27
C GLU A 285 1.95 24.44 8.26
N ARG A 286 3.17 24.29 7.73
CA ARG A 286 3.90 23.00 7.64
C ARG A 286 3.10 21.88 6.93
N SER A 287 2.31 22.22 5.91
CA SER A 287 1.37 21.30 5.25
C SER A 287 1.96 19.96 4.80
N THR A 288 3.15 19.97 4.20
CA THR A 288 3.84 18.73 3.77
C THR A 288 4.15 17.81 4.95
N SER A 289 4.61 18.38 6.07
CA SER A 289 4.96 17.61 7.28
C SER A 289 3.73 17.17 8.06
N VAL A 290 2.65 17.95 8.05
CA VAL A 290 1.35 17.54 8.63
C VAL A 290 0.72 16.43 7.80
N PHE A 291 0.81 16.50 6.46
CA PHE A 291 0.33 15.46 5.57
C PHE A 291 1.09 14.14 5.78
N SER A 292 2.41 14.18 5.96
CA SER A 292 3.19 12.96 6.26
C SER A 292 2.84 12.35 7.62
N LEU A 293 2.49 13.17 8.63
CA LEU A 293 1.94 12.65 9.89
C LEU A 293 0.57 11.98 9.68
N CYS A 294 -0.30 12.56 8.85
CA CYS A 294 -1.60 11.97 8.53
C CYS A 294 -1.45 10.59 7.89
N THR A 295 -0.56 10.46 6.90
CA THR A 295 -0.32 9.18 6.21
C THR A 295 0.36 8.16 7.13
N ALA A 296 1.26 8.60 8.02
CA ALA A 296 1.86 7.73 9.03
C ALA A 296 0.81 7.18 10.01
N PHE A 297 -0.06 8.04 10.56
CA PHE A 297 -1.14 7.59 11.45
C PHE A 297 -2.15 6.70 10.73
N GLN A 298 -2.52 7.05 9.49
CA GLN A 298 -3.38 6.21 8.65
C GLN A 298 -2.80 4.80 8.50
N TYR A 299 -1.52 4.68 8.13
CA TYR A 299 -0.91 3.39 7.90
C TYR A 299 -0.80 2.59 9.19
N LEU A 300 -0.33 3.22 10.28
CA LEU A 300 -0.16 2.58 11.57
C LEU A 300 -1.51 2.11 12.15
N GLY A 301 -2.48 3.01 12.26
CA GLY A 301 -3.76 2.75 12.90
C GLY A 301 -4.77 2.03 12.01
N GLY A 302 -4.88 2.43 10.74
CA GLY A 302 -5.90 1.93 9.83
C GLY A 302 -5.54 0.63 9.11
N VAL A 303 -4.25 0.29 9.01
CA VAL A 303 -3.81 -0.89 8.23
C VAL A 303 -2.92 -1.82 9.04
N MET A 304 -1.86 -1.30 9.64
CA MET A 304 -0.83 -2.13 10.28
C MET A 304 -1.36 -2.82 11.54
N LEU A 305 -1.94 -2.07 12.49
CA LEU A 305 -2.48 -2.65 13.73
C LEU A 305 -3.63 -3.64 13.47
N PRO A 306 -4.66 -3.32 12.66
CA PRO A 306 -5.70 -4.29 12.31
C PRO A 306 -5.12 -5.53 11.62
N GLY A 307 -4.19 -5.34 10.68
CA GLY A 307 -3.53 -6.43 9.96
C GLY A 307 -2.68 -7.35 10.83
N MET A 308 -2.13 -6.85 11.94
CA MET A 308 -1.41 -7.68 12.92
C MET A 308 -2.34 -8.62 13.70
N VAL A 309 -3.57 -8.18 13.98
CA VAL A 309 -4.54 -8.93 14.78
C VAL A 309 -5.45 -9.79 13.89
N SER A 310 -5.61 -9.45 12.61
CA SER A 310 -6.54 -10.12 11.70
C SER A 310 -6.29 -11.61 11.54
N GLY A 311 -5.02 -12.05 11.52
CA GLY A 311 -4.64 -13.47 11.47
C GLY A 311 -5.21 -14.26 12.64
N TRP A 312 -5.00 -13.75 13.87
CA TRP A 312 -5.50 -14.38 15.09
C TRP A 312 -7.04 -14.43 15.13
N ILE A 313 -7.71 -13.36 14.70
CA ILE A 313 -9.18 -13.35 14.60
C ILE A 313 -9.64 -14.41 13.60
N SER A 314 -9.06 -14.41 12.39
CA SER A 314 -9.43 -15.33 11.30
C SER A 314 -9.24 -16.79 11.69
N ASP A 315 -8.12 -17.14 12.33
CA ASP A 315 -7.87 -18.51 12.78
C ASP A 315 -8.81 -18.93 13.94
N SER A 316 -9.29 -17.98 14.75
CA SER A 316 -10.20 -18.26 15.87
C SER A 316 -11.66 -18.46 15.45
N VAL A 317 -12.13 -17.69 14.47
CA VAL A 317 -13.55 -17.66 14.08
C VAL A 317 -13.86 -18.31 12.73
N GLY A 318 -12.83 -18.55 11.90
CA GLY A 318 -12.98 -19.01 10.53
C GLY A 318 -13.27 -17.88 9.52
N TYR A 319 -13.06 -18.15 8.23
CA TYR A 319 -13.16 -17.13 7.18
C TYR A 319 -14.56 -16.51 7.05
N VAL A 320 -15.63 -17.31 7.12
CA VAL A 320 -17.01 -16.82 6.96
C VAL A 320 -17.35 -15.79 8.03
N GLN A 321 -17.17 -16.14 9.31
CA GLN A 321 -17.42 -15.23 10.43
C GLN A 321 -16.47 -14.04 10.40
N PHE A 322 -15.22 -14.23 9.99
CA PHE A 322 -14.24 -13.16 9.85
C PHE A 322 -14.72 -12.08 8.87
N PHE A 323 -15.20 -12.46 7.68
CA PHE A 323 -15.70 -11.48 6.70
C PHE A 323 -16.96 -10.76 7.19
N TRP A 324 -17.84 -11.41 7.96
CA TRP A 324 -18.95 -10.71 8.63
C TRP A 324 -18.49 -9.73 9.69
N ILE A 325 -17.44 -10.06 10.45
CA ILE A 325 -16.81 -9.12 11.40
C ILE A 325 -16.26 -7.91 10.66
N VAL A 326 -15.61 -8.11 9.50
CA VAL A 326 -15.17 -7.00 8.63
C VAL A 326 -16.35 -6.13 8.23
N MET A 327 -17.47 -6.73 7.77
CA MET A 327 -18.67 -5.97 7.43
C MET A 327 -19.25 -5.18 8.62
N ALA A 328 -19.17 -5.73 9.83
CA ALA A 328 -19.56 -5.01 11.05
C ALA A 328 -18.62 -3.81 11.30
N PHE A 329 -17.33 -3.97 11.06
CA PHE A 329 -16.37 -2.86 11.14
C PHE A 329 -16.57 -1.81 10.04
N CYS A 330 -17.18 -2.12 8.90
CA CYS A 330 -17.58 -1.10 7.93
C CYS A 330 -18.56 -0.07 8.53
N LEU A 331 -19.35 -0.44 9.54
CA LEU A 331 -20.19 0.50 10.30
C LEU A 331 -19.35 1.55 11.04
N VAL A 332 -18.13 1.20 11.47
CA VAL A 332 -17.20 2.17 12.05
C VAL A 332 -16.77 3.19 11.00
N THR A 333 -16.48 2.75 9.77
CA THR A 333 -16.17 3.65 8.65
C THR A 333 -17.30 4.64 8.40
N PHE A 334 -18.56 4.19 8.38
CA PHE A 334 -19.72 5.08 8.28
C PHE A 334 -19.84 6.04 9.48
N GLY A 335 -19.62 5.54 10.70
CA GLY A 335 -19.65 6.34 11.92
C GLY A 335 -18.61 7.47 11.92
N VAL A 336 -17.34 7.17 11.60
CA VAL A 336 -16.31 8.22 11.55
C VAL A 336 -16.51 9.18 10.39
N THR A 337 -17.10 8.72 9.29
CA THR A 337 -17.47 9.57 8.14
C THR A 337 -18.59 10.54 8.52
N ALA A 338 -19.57 10.12 9.31
CA ALA A 338 -20.64 11.00 9.77
C ALA A 338 -20.13 12.09 10.72
N LEU A 339 -19.08 11.80 11.50
CA LEU A 339 -18.49 12.72 12.48
C LEU A 339 -17.42 13.66 11.86
N VAL A 340 -16.90 13.33 10.67
CA VAL A 340 -15.80 14.07 10.07
C VAL A 340 -16.27 15.44 9.58
N HIS A 341 -15.54 16.48 9.98
CA HIS A 341 -15.80 17.83 9.53
C HIS A 341 -14.98 18.09 8.27
N LEU A 342 -15.69 18.26 7.15
CA LEU A 342 -15.06 18.67 5.90
C LEU A 342 -14.85 20.19 5.91
N PRO A 343 -13.63 20.68 5.60
CA PRO A 343 -13.41 22.11 5.41
C PRO A 343 -14.28 22.63 4.24
N GLU A 344 -14.72 23.88 4.33
CA GLU A 344 -15.54 24.49 3.28
C GLU A 344 -14.77 24.53 1.94
N GLU A 345 -15.35 23.93 0.90
CA GLU A 345 -14.83 24.03 -0.45
C GLU A 345 -15.11 25.45 -0.98
N LYS A 346 -14.07 26.28 -1.06
CA LYS A 346 -14.10 27.48 -1.90
C LYS A 346 -14.10 27.03 -3.35
N ARG A 347 -15.27 26.99 -3.98
CA ARG A 347 -15.41 26.83 -5.43
C ARG A 347 -15.59 28.18 -6.09
#